data_AF-A0A1C3UP30-F1
#
_entry.id   AF-A0A1C3UP30-F1
#
_cell.length_a   1.000
_cell.length_b   1.000
_cell.length_c   1.000
_cell.angle_alpha   90.00
_cell.angle_beta   90.00
_cell.angle_gamma   90.00
#
_symmetry.space_group_name_H-M   'P 1'
#
loop_
_entity.id
_entity.type
_entity.pdbx_description
1 polymer ?
#
loop_
_entity_poly.entity_id
_entity_poly.type
_entity_poly.pdbx_seq_one_letter_code
_entity_poly.pdbx_strand_id
1 'polypeptide(L)'
;MSVQMVLLPVFVQVGLTFALLIGMVFARRKTLVSGETSVRDIALGEPNWPKGATQIANCYRNQFELPVLLYVLIALALPLRHADLFIVLMSWVFVVTRFVHAGVFVSSNDLGRRSTVWLAGVLVLLAMWIYFALKMLLLI
;
A
#
# COMPACT_ATOMS: atom_id res chain seq x y z
N MET A 1 15.74 10.20 -16.31
CA MET A 1 15.43 10.54 -14.90
C MET A 1 16.51 9.97 -14.00
N SER A 2 16.80 10.60 -12.87
CA SER A 2 17.75 10.01 -11.90
C SER A 2 17.09 8.84 -11.16
N VAL A 3 17.90 7.86 -10.78
CA VAL A 3 17.43 6.66 -10.03
C VAL A 3 16.76 7.08 -8.72
N GLN A 4 17.30 8.11 -8.05
CA GLN A 4 16.75 8.62 -6.80
C GLN A 4 15.30 9.11 -6.95
N MET A 5 14.98 9.84 -8.03
CA MET A 5 13.62 10.33 -8.26
C MET A 5 12.62 9.20 -8.49
N VAL A 6 13.04 8.13 -9.14
CA VAL A 6 12.19 6.95 -9.42
C VAL A 6 11.96 6.11 -8.16
N LEU A 7 12.98 5.95 -7.32
CA LEU A 7 12.89 5.11 -6.12
C LEU A 7 12.28 5.82 -4.91
N LEU A 8 12.24 7.16 -4.88
CA LEU A 8 11.70 7.89 -3.73
C LEU A 8 10.23 7.56 -3.42
N PRO A 9 9.27 7.51 -4.38
CA PRO A 9 7.91 7.02 -4.14
C PRO A 9 7.88 5.60 -3.58
N VAL A 10 8.75 4.72 -4.08
CA VAL A 10 8.85 3.32 -3.64
C VAL A 10 9.25 3.26 -2.16
N PHE A 11 10.27 4.02 -1.76
CA PHE A 11 10.69 4.07 -0.35
C PHE A 11 9.59 4.63 0.56
N VAL A 12 8.85 5.63 0.11
CA VAL A 12 7.72 6.19 0.89
C VAL A 12 6.58 5.17 1.05
N GLN A 13 6.26 4.41 0.00
CA GLN A 13 5.26 3.34 0.07
C GLN A 13 5.71 2.17 0.97
N VAL A 14 6.99 1.81 0.92
CA VAL A 14 7.59 0.83 1.84
C VAL A 14 7.52 1.35 3.28
N GLY A 15 7.79 2.64 3.49
CA GLY A 15 7.66 3.31 4.78
C GLY A 15 6.25 3.21 5.36
N LEU A 16 5.21 3.44 4.54
CA LEU A 16 3.82 3.24 4.96
C LEU A 16 3.54 1.79 5.38
N THR A 17 4.09 0.83 4.63
CA THR A 17 3.93 -0.61 4.93
C THR A 17 4.53 -0.96 6.29
N PHE A 18 5.75 -0.49 6.57
CA PHE A 18 6.39 -0.68 7.88
C PHE A 18 5.67 0.06 9.00
N ALA A 19 5.19 1.27 8.77
CA ALA A 19 4.42 2.02 9.76
C ALA A 19 3.16 1.26 10.18
N LEU A 20 2.42 0.69 9.22
CA LEU A 20 1.23 -0.14 9.49
C LEU A 20 1.58 -1.48 10.15
N LEU A 21 2.69 -2.12 9.78
CA LEU A 21 3.18 -3.33 10.45
C LEU A 21 3.43 -3.06 11.94
N ILE A 22 4.21 -2.02 12.22
CA ILE A 22 4.57 -1.60 13.58
C ILE A 22 3.31 -1.23 14.37
N GLY A 23 2.41 -0.44 13.78
CA GLY A 23 1.13 -0.09 14.39
C GLY A 23 0.26 -1.30 14.72
N MET A 24 0.19 -2.30 13.83
CA MET A 24 -0.52 -3.55 14.05
C MET A 24 0.10 -4.36 15.20
N VAL A 25 1.43 -4.47 15.25
CA VAL A 25 2.14 -5.15 16.34
C VAL A 25 1.86 -4.48 17.68
N PHE A 26 1.90 -3.14 17.76
CA PHE A 26 1.58 -2.41 18.99
C PHE A 26 0.12 -2.60 19.41
N ALA A 27 -0.82 -2.52 18.47
CA ALA A 27 -2.24 -2.72 18.75
C ALA A 27 -2.53 -4.12 19.30
N ARG A 28 -1.97 -5.17 18.67
CA ARG A 28 -2.08 -6.55 19.15
C ARG A 28 -1.42 -6.77 20.50
N ARG A 29 -0.23 -6.21 20.71
CA ARG A 29 0.47 -6.31 22.00
C ARG A 29 -0.36 -5.68 23.12
N LYS A 30 -1.00 -4.55 22.86
CA LYS A 30 -1.87 -3.88 23.84
C LYS A 30 -3.03 -4.77 24.28
N THR A 31 -3.70 -5.46 23.35
CA THR A 31 -4.85 -6.33 23.68
C THR A 31 -4.43 -7.60 24.42
N LEU A 32 -3.24 -8.13 24.13
CA LEU A 32 -2.66 -9.26 24.87
C LEU A 32 -2.28 -8.86 26.30
N VAL A 33 -1.62 -7.70 26.48
CA VAL A 33 -1.18 -7.23 27.80
C VAL A 33 -2.37 -6.82 28.68
N SER A 34 -3.45 -6.29 28.09
CA SER A 34 -4.67 -5.94 28.84
C SER A 34 -5.55 -7.15 29.19
N GLY A 35 -5.27 -8.32 28.63
CA GLY A 35 -6.11 -9.52 28.77
C GLY A 35 -7.39 -9.49 27.94
N GLU A 36 -7.58 -8.49 27.06
CA GLU A 36 -8.71 -8.45 26.12
C GLU A 36 -8.65 -9.59 25.08
N THR A 37 -7.43 -10.08 24.79
CA THR A 37 -7.20 -11.23 23.91
C THR A 37 -6.28 -12.23 24.61
N SER A 38 -6.63 -13.52 24.60
CA SER A 38 -5.74 -14.58 25.05
C SER A 38 -4.93 -15.15 23.89
N VAL A 39 -3.68 -15.54 24.14
CA VAL A 39 -2.82 -16.20 23.14
C VAL A 39 -3.46 -17.49 22.63
N ARG A 40 -4.14 -18.24 23.50
CA ARG A 40 -4.84 -19.48 23.11
C ARG A 40 -5.88 -19.26 22.02
N ASP A 41 -6.50 -18.09 22.01
CA ASP A 41 -7.59 -17.76 21.08
C ASP A 41 -7.08 -17.32 19.70
N ILE A 42 -5.77 -17.15 19.52
CA ILE A 42 -5.16 -16.64 18.27
C ILE A 42 -3.93 -17.45 17.81
N ALA A 43 -3.58 -18.52 18.53
CA ALA A 43 -2.32 -19.25 18.37
C ALA A 43 -2.15 -19.87 16.97
N LEU A 44 -3.25 -20.22 16.30
CA LEU A 44 -3.25 -20.83 14.97
C LEU A 44 -3.73 -19.87 13.87
N GLY A 45 -3.84 -18.58 14.19
CA GLY A 45 -4.28 -17.56 13.24
C GLY A 45 -5.79 -17.34 13.21
N GLU A 46 -6.50 -17.74 14.26
CA GLU A 46 -7.92 -17.47 14.41
C GLU A 46 -8.22 -15.96 14.37
N PRO A 47 -9.35 -15.53 13.78
CA PRO A 47 -9.68 -14.13 13.59
C PRO A 47 -10.26 -13.46 14.85
N ASN A 48 -9.78 -13.83 16.04
CA ASN A 48 -10.34 -13.40 17.34
C ASN A 48 -9.74 -12.09 17.88
N TRP A 49 -9.10 -11.29 17.01
CA TRP A 49 -8.56 -9.99 17.39
C TRP A 49 -9.66 -8.93 17.54
N PRO A 50 -9.58 -8.03 18.55
CA PRO A 50 -10.49 -6.91 18.68
C PRO A 50 -10.54 -6.02 17.43
N LYS A 51 -11.68 -5.34 17.23
CA LYS A 51 -11.97 -4.57 16.01
C LYS A 51 -10.84 -3.62 15.62
N GLY A 52 -10.27 -2.87 16.56
CA GLY A 52 -9.20 -1.91 16.29
C GLY A 52 -7.90 -2.58 15.80
N ALA A 53 -7.47 -3.68 16.44
CA ALA A 53 -6.29 -4.43 16.01
C ALA A 53 -6.52 -5.08 14.63
N THR A 54 -7.72 -5.62 14.39
CA THR A 54 -8.13 -6.19 13.10
C THR A 54 -8.16 -5.14 11.99
N GLN A 55 -8.64 -3.93 12.28
CA GLN A 55 -8.70 -2.82 11.32
C GLN A 55 -7.30 -2.42 10.82
N ILE A 56 -6.33 -2.26 11.72
CA ILE A 56 -4.94 -1.95 11.34
C ILE A 56 -4.30 -3.13 10.60
N ALA A 57 -4.55 -4.37 11.04
CA ALA A 57 -4.04 -5.57 10.37
C ALA A 57 -4.57 -5.72 8.93
N ASN A 58 -5.85 -5.41 8.69
CA ASN A 58 -6.43 -5.41 7.36
C ASN A 58 -5.85 -4.28 6.49
N CYS A 59 -5.63 -3.10 7.06
CA CYS A 59 -4.98 -1.99 6.35
C CYS A 59 -3.53 -2.34 5.95
N TYR A 60 -2.79 -3.00 6.84
CA TYR A 60 -1.45 -3.54 6.55
C TYR A 60 -1.49 -4.57 5.42
N ARG A 61 -2.41 -5.55 5.48
CA ARG A 61 -2.57 -6.56 4.42
C ARG A 61 -2.86 -5.91 3.06
N ASN A 62 -3.67 -4.86 3.02
CA ASN A 62 -4.00 -4.15 1.78
C ASN A 62 -2.76 -3.51 1.11
N GLN A 63 -1.68 -3.23 1.85
CA GLN A 63 -0.43 -2.73 1.25
C GLN A 63 0.29 -3.78 0.39
N PHE A 64 -0.10 -5.06 0.44
CA PHE A 64 0.45 -6.13 -0.38
C PHE A 64 -0.41 -6.48 -1.61
N GLU A 65 -1.48 -5.73 -1.86
CA GLU A 65 -2.29 -5.88 -3.06
C GLU A 65 -1.70 -5.00 -4.20
N LEU A 66 -2.36 -3.88 -4.51
CA LEU A 66 -1.95 -2.96 -5.58
C LEU A 66 -0.50 -2.45 -5.47
N PRO A 67 0.06 -2.13 -4.28
CA PRO A 67 1.44 -1.64 -4.21
C PRO A 67 2.47 -2.64 -4.73
N VAL A 68 2.20 -3.95 -4.71
CA VAL A 68 3.09 -4.94 -5.32
C VAL A 68 3.23 -4.70 -6.82
N LEU A 69 2.12 -4.38 -7.51
CA LEU A 69 2.16 -4.06 -8.93
C LEU A 69 2.90 -2.75 -9.22
N LEU A 70 2.90 -1.77 -8.31
CA LEU A 70 3.78 -0.60 -8.42
C LEU A 70 5.24 -1.01 -8.33
N TYR A 71 5.61 -1.82 -7.33
CA TYR A 71 6.99 -2.29 -7.16
C TYR A 71 7.48 -3.06 -8.39
N VAL A 72 6.65 -3.95 -8.93
CA VAL A 72 6.96 -4.70 -10.16
C VAL A 72 7.13 -3.75 -11.34
N LEU A 73 6.22 -2.80 -11.53
CA LEU A 73 6.30 -1.82 -12.61
C LEU A 73 7.62 -1.04 -12.56
N ILE A 74 8.00 -0.54 -11.39
CA ILE A 74 9.26 0.21 -11.22
C ILE A 74 10.48 -0.70 -11.40
N ALA A 75 10.44 -1.93 -10.87
CA ALA A 75 11.51 -2.90 -11.04
C ALA A 75 11.75 -3.29 -12.51
N LEU A 76 10.71 -3.28 -13.35
CA LEU A 76 10.81 -3.49 -14.79
C LEU A 76 11.24 -2.21 -15.53
N ALA A 77 10.58 -1.08 -15.26
CA ALA A 77 10.79 0.16 -15.99
C ALA A 77 12.18 0.77 -15.76
N LEU A 78 12.78 0.59 -14.58
CA LEU A 78 14.08 1.16 -14.23
C LEU A 78 15.24 0.58 -15.07
N PRO A 79 15.50 -0.74 -15.11
CA PRO A 79 16.57 -1.31 -15.94
C PRO A 79 16.34 -1.13 -17.44
N LEU A 80 15.06 -1.13 -17.87
CA LEU A 80 14.71 -0.88 -19.27
C LEU A 80 14.79 0.60 -19.66
N ARG A 81 15.14 1.49 -18.73
CA ARG A 81 15.25 2.96 -18.95
C ARG A 81 13.94 3.63 -19.40
N HIS A 82 12.80 3.04 -19.08
CA HIS A 82 11.46 3.58 -19.38
C HIS A 82 10.80 4.29 -18.18
N ALA A 83 11.54 4.52 -17.09
CA ALA A 83 11.09 5.34 -15.97
C ALA A 83 11.33 6.84 -16.23
N ASP A 84 10.36 7.49 -16.89
CA ASP A 84 10.37 8.93 -17.17
C ASP A 84 9.60 9.75 -16.12
N LEU A 85 9.47 11.05 -16.39
CA LEU A 85 8.78 11.98 -15.49
C LEU A 85 7.31 11.59 -15.26
N PHE A 86 6.62 11.05 -16.27
CA PHE A 86 5.23 10.63 -16.13
C PHE A 86 5.12 9.48 -15.11
N ILE A 87 5.97 8.45 -15.24
CA ILE A 87 6.02 7.34 -14.28
C ILE A 87 6.32 7.84 -12.86
N VAL A 88 7.26 8.78 -12.69
CA VAL A 88 7.60 9.34 -11.37
C VAL A 88 6.41 10.09 -10.75
N LEU A 89 5.76 10.98 -11.51
CA LEU A 89 4.62 11.76 -11.01
C LEU A 89 3.43 10.85 -10.65
N MET A 90 3.09 9.89 -11.52
CA MET A 90 2.00 8.96 -11.25
C MET A 90 2.30 8.03 -10.08
N SER A 91 3.57 7.65 -9.87
CA SER A 91 3.98 6.91 -8.67
C SER A 91 3.70 7.72 -7.40
N TRP A 92 4.01 9.02 -7.39
CA TRP A 92 3.68 9.89 -6.26
C TRP A 92 2.18 10.02 -6.03
N VAL A 93 1.40 10.21 -7.10
CA VAL A 93 -0.07 10.26 -7.00
C VAL A 93 -0.59 8.96 -6.40
N PHE A 94 -0.12 7.81 -6.87
CA PHE A 94 -0.49 6.50 -6.33
C PHE A 94 -0.16 6.42 -4.83
N VAL A 95 1.06 6.78 -4.42
CA VAL A 95 1.48 6.78 -3.02
C VAL A 95 0.58 7.68 -2.17
N VAL A 96 0.25 8.88 -2.63
CA VAL A 96 -0.70 9.77 -1.93
C VAL A 96 -2.06 9.08 -1.75
N THR A 97 -2.59 8.40 -2.77
CA THR A 97 -3.84 7.63 -2.61
C THR A 97 -3.72 6.56 -1.53
N ARG A 98 -2.55 5.91 -1.39
CA ARG A 98 -2.32 4.88 -0.36
C ARG A 98 -2.29 5.47 1.04
N PHE A 99 -1.67 6.63 1.22
CA PHE A 99 -1.69 7.35 2.50
C PHE A 99 -3.10 7.79 2.88
N VAL A 100 -3.86 8.39 1.95
CA VAL A 100 -5.25 8.80 2.23
C VAL A 100 -6.12 7.57 2.52
N HIS A 101 -5.98 6.51 1.73
CA HIS A 101 -6.72 5.27 1.94
C HIS A 101 -6.41 4.66 3.31
N ALA A 102 -5.13 4.54 3.67
CA ALA A 102 -4.69 4.02 4.96
C ALA A 102 -5.22 4.89 6.11
N GLY A 103 -5.15 6.22 5.97
CA GLY A 103 -5.69 7.17 6.95
C GLY A 103 -7.18 6.97 7.19
N VAL A 104 -8.00 6.88 6.13
CA VAL A 104 -9.44 6.57 6.25
C VAL A 104 -9.64 5.18 6.86
N PHE A 105 -8.86 4.18 6.43
CA PHE A 105 -8.98 2.81 6.89
C PHE A 105 -8.76 2.70 8.39
N VAL A 106 -7.70 3.30 8.95
CA VAL A 106 -7.35 3.18 10.37
C VAL A 106 -8.05 4.19 11.28
N SER A 107 -8.81 5.14 10.72
CA SER A 107 -9.60 6.12 11.48
C SER A 107 -11.10 5.84 11.38
N SER A 108 -11.83 6.56 10.52
CA SER A 108 -13.29 6.46 10.40
C SER A 108 -13.77 5.13 9.85
N ASN A 109 -12.92 4.43 9.08
CA ASN A 109 -13.26 3.21 8.36
C ASN A 109 -14.54 3.36 7.51
N ASP A 110 -14.80 4.57 7.01
CA ASP A 110 -15.95 4.84 6.15
C ASP A 110 -15.78 4.12 4.82
N LEU A 111 -16.69 3.17 4.55
CA LEU A 111 -16.56 2.26 3.41
C LEU A 111 -16.59 3.01 2.08
N GLY A 112 -17.46 4.00 1.92
CA GLY A 112 -17.63 4.74 0.67
C GLY A 112 -16.43 5.64 0.34
N ARG A 113 -15.90 6.35 1.33
CA ARG A 113 -14.66 7.13 1.19
C ARG A 113 -13.48 6.21 0.91
N ARG A 114 -13.35 5.11 1.66
CA ARG A 114 -12.26 4.16 1.48
C ARG A 114 -12.30 3.54 0.08
N SER A 115 -13.45 3.07 -0.39
CA SER A 115 -13.58 2.45 -1.72
C SER A 115 -13.29 3.45 -2.84
N THR A 116 -13.72 4.70 -2.70
CA THR A 116 -13.45 5.75 -3.69
C THR A 116 -11.95 6.04 -3.81
N VAL A 117 -11.25 6.20 -2.68
CA VAL A 117 -9.79 6.44 -2.69
C VAL A 117 -9.04 5.20 -3.17
N TRP A 118 -9.52 4.00 -2.83
CA TRP A 118 -8.96 2.75 -3.34
C TRP A 118 -9.05 2.71 -4.87
N LEU A 119 -10.23 2.98 -5.42
CA LEU A 119 -10.51 2.99 -6.87
C LEU A 119 -9.66 4.05 -7.59
N ALA A 120 -9.49 5.24 -7.02
CA ALA A 120 -8.60 6.25 -7.58
C ALA A 120 -7.17 5.71 -7.74
N GLY A 121 -6.64 5.01 -6.74
CA GLY A 121 -5.32 4.37 -6.83
C GLY A 121 -5.28 3.22 -7.85
N VAL A 122 -6.35 2.44 -8.01
CA VAL A 122 -6.47 1.43 -9.08
C VAL A 122 -6.33 2.09 -10.45
N LEU A 123 -7.09 3.16 -10.70
CA LEU A 123 -7.09 3.85 -12.00
C LEU A 123 -5.73 4.47 -12.33
N VAL A 124 -5.06 5.07 -11.34
CA VAL A 124 -3.70 5.61 -11.52
C VAL A 124 -2.73 4.51 -11.90
N LEU A 125 -2.73 3.40 -11.14
CA LEU A 125 -1.83 2.29 -11.40
C LEU A 125 -2.12 1.61 -12.75
N LEU A 126 -3.39 1.46 -13.11
CA LEU A 126 -3.81 0.93 -14.41
C LEU A 126 -3.30 1.81 -15.55
N ALA A 127 -3.45 3.14 -15.43
CA ALA A 127 -2.94 4.08 -16.42
C ALA A 127 -1.42 3.99 -16.57
N MET A 128 -0.68 3.83 -15.47
CA MET A 128 0.77 3.63 -15.50
C MET A 128 1.17 2.35 -16.25
N TRP A 129 0.46 1.24 -16.00
CA TRP A 129 0.72 -0.03 -16.69
C TRP A 129 0.39 0.02 -18.18
N ILE A 130 -0.75 0.64 -18.56
CA ILE A 130 -1.11 0.86 -19.96
C ILE A 130 -0.05 1.72 -20.64
N TYR A 131 0.36 2.83 -20.01
CA TYR A 131 1.40 3.71 -20.53
C TYR A 131 2.71 2.94 -20.75
N PHE A 132 3.17 2.20 -19.74
CA PHE A 132 4.39 1.41 -19.83
C PHE A 132 4.32 0.35 -20.93
N ALA A 133 3.21 -0.38 -21.03
CA ALA A 133 3.01 -1.40 -22.06
C ALA A 133 3.00 -0.80 -23.48
N LEU A 134 2.27 0.30 -23.69
CA LEU A 134 2.26 1.01 -24.97
C LEU A 134 3.64 1.54 -25.33
N LYS A 135 4.37 2.09 -24.36
CA LYS A 135 5.73 2.58 -24.56
C LYS A 135 6.66 1.47 -25.05
N MET A 136 6.56 0.29 -24.43
CA MET A 136 7.33 -0.89 -24.82
C MET A 136 6.93 -1.43 -26.20
N LEU A 137 5.62 -1.51 -26.50
CA LEU A 137 5.11 -2.12 -27.74
C LEU A 137 5.25 -1.21 -28.96
N LEU A 138 5.15 0.11 -28.76
CA LEU A 138 5.22 1.10 -29.83
C LEU A 138 6.63 1.68 -30.03
N LEU A 139 7.62 1.23 -29.22
CA LEU A 139 9.02 1.69 -29.26
C LEU A 139 9.15 3.23 -29.14
N ILE A 140 8.30 3.85 -28.34
CA ILE A 140 8.31 5.31 -28.06
C ILE A 140 8.95 5.65 -26.71
#